data_AF-A0A840IEM9-F1
#
_entry.id   AF-A0A840IEM9-F1
#
_cell.length_a   1.000
_cell.length_b   1.000
_cell.length_c   1.000
_cell.angle_alpha   90.00
_cell.angle_beta   90.00
_cell.angle_gamma   90.00
#
_symmetry.space_group_name_H-M   'P 1'
#
loop_
_entity.id
_entity.type
_entity.pdbx_description
1 polymer ?
#
loop_
_entity_poly.entity_id
_entity_poly.type
_entity_poly.pdbx_seq_one_letter_code
_entity_poly.pdbx_strand_id
1 'polypeptide(L)'
;MRLLLFHGYLLGGTGSNVYNAELAAALVRLGHVVDLVCQDRDPARLPFVDAVGDWDAGELRVRTLREPVRCAVYRPALPGGILPVYVADRYEAVEARPYPQLTDAELAAYVEGNVAAVREVVARAAPDAALANHLVMGPLIVRRALGATPYAVKIHGSALEYTVARHPERFLAPAREGIAGARGVLVGSRHTAERLWATVEEPGLPERTRLGPPGVDVARFAPRPPTEARAGLARLAGALAEAAAAAASAGALPDGVIADPAAAGAPGEPLSDGARPAPPAAKPTPAHAPDDDAPRAGPPPAPAPDDDAPRAGPPPAPAPDTETTPGPAAAPAPPSSFDRDADEAARALERLVEAPAEDPLVAYVGKLIVSKGVDLLLAAWPLVLAEQPRARLAVVGFGAYRPALERLLAALAVGDLDAVGALAAEGRAAEGGPAGRPLAHLRAFLDRLAAGGELRERYLAAAVTLPERVVLTGRLEHDELADLLPACAAQVVPSTFPEAFGMVAAEAAACGALPVCAAHSGLAEVAGALAAAVPAEAHGWLAFPVGDGAVEAIAARVTGWLGAPAALRERTRAALVATARERWSWEGVARGVIAAAEGRLETLPAPVRTSAR
;
A
#
# COMPACT_ATOMS: atom_id res chain seq x y z
N MET A 1 24.19 -10.19 -15.96
CA MET A 1 23.83 -8.93 -16.65
C MET A 1 24.04 -7.77 -15.70
N ARG A 2 24.26 -6.58 -16.25
CA ARG A 2 24.22 -5.30 -15.53
C ARG A 2 22.94 -4.55 -15.89
N LEU A 3 22.23 -4.05 -14.89
CA LEU A 3 20.91 -3.44 -15.02
C LEU A 3 20.89 -2.04 -14.44
N LEU A 4 20.35 -1.07 -15.19
CA LEU A 4 20.09 0.27 -14.67
C LEU A 4 18.64 0.39 -14.20
N LEU A 5 18.43 0.75 -12.94
CA LEU A 5 17.09 1.01 -12.39
C LEU A 5 16.95 2.51 -12.14
N PHE A 6 16.06 3.18 -12.87
CA PHE A 6 15.69 4.55 -12.57
C PHE A 6 14.42 4.56 -11.71
N HIS A 7 14.57 4.95 -10.45
CA HIS A 7 13.46 5.15 -9.53
C HIS A 7 13.17 6.64 -9.31
N GLY A 8 14.21 7.42 -9.00
CA GLY A 8 14.10 8.88 -8.78
C GLY A 8 13.54 9.30 -7.41
N TYR A 9 13.21 8.34 -6.54
CA TYR A 9 12.69 8.58 -5.18
C TYR A 9 13.47 7.78 -4.12
N LEU A 10 12.98 7.74 -2.88
CA LEU A 10 13.62 7.02 -1.78
C LEU A 10 13.45 5.49 -1.91
N LEU A 11 14.13 4.71 -1.06
CA LEU A 11 14.08 3.24 -1.03
C LEU A 11 13.36 2.68 0.21
N GLY A 12 12.63 3.52 0.95
CA GLY A 12 11.75 3.13 2.04
C GLY A 12 10.44 3.92 2.06
N GLY A 13 9.49 3.51 2.89
CA GLY A 13 8.19 4.17 3.04
C GLY A 13 7.15 3.68 2.06
N THR A 14 6.93 4.41 0.96
CA THR A 14 5.83 4.12 0.00
C THR A 14 6.05 2.81 -0.77
N GLY A 15 4.98 2.26 -1.36
CA GLY A 15 5.02 0.97 -2.06
C GLY A 15 6.00 0.92 -3.24
N SER A 16 6.15 2.00 -4.02
CA SER A 16 7.13 2.05 -5.12
C SER A 16 8.58 2.10 -4.62
N ASN A 17 8.81 2.68 -3.44
CA ASN A 17 10.13 2.75 -2.83
C ASN A 17 10.57 1.36 -2.35
N VAL A 18 9.70 0.67 -1.61
CA VAL A 18 9.94 -0.71 -1.17
C VAL A 18 10.10 -1.65 -2.38
N TYR A 19 9.27 -1.49 -3.43
CA TYR A 19 9.38 -2.28 -4.65
C TYR A 19 10.78 -2.20 -5.27
N ASN A 20 11.35 -1.00 -5.39
CA ASN A 20 12.66 -0.82 -6.01
C ASN A 20 13.80 -1.32 -5.12
N ALA A 21 13.69 -1.18 -3.80
CA ALA A 21 14.65 -1.74 -2.86
C ALA A 21 14.69 -3.27 -2.95
N GLU A 22 13.53 -3.92 -2.88
CA GLU A 22 13.43 -5.38 -2.93
C GLU A 22 13.78 -5.95 -4.30
N LEU A 23 13.40 -5.27 -5.38
CA LEU A 23 13.79 -5.65 -6.74
C LEU A 23 15.30 -5.59 -6.93
N ALA A 24 15.95 -4.50 -6.48
CA ALA A 24 17.41 -4.37 -6.55
C ALA A 24 18.11 -5.46 -5.74
N ALA A 25 17.63 -5.74 -4.51
CA ALA A 25 18.14 -6.82 -3.68
C ALA A 25 18.01 -8.19 -4.36
N ALA A 26 16.86 -8.48 -4.97
CA ALA A 26 16.63 -9.74 -5.66
C ALA A 26 17.48 -9.91 -6.93
N LEU A 27 17.69 -8.83 -7.69
CA LEU A 27 18.61 -8.83 -8.83
C LEU A 27 20.05 -9.15 -8.40
N VAL A 28 20.51 -8.58 -7.29
CA VAL A 28 21.82 -8.92 -6.71
C VAL A 28 21.88 -10.38 -6.28
N ARG A 29 20.86 -10.91 -5.60
CA ARG A 29 20.78 -12.33 -5.21
C ARG A 29 20.80 -13.29 -6.41
N LEU A 30 20.23 -12.88 -7.53
CA LEU A 30 20.27 -13.60 -8.81
C LEU A 30 21.62 -13.47 -9.55
N GLY A 31 22.59 -12.74 -8.99
CA GLY A 31 23.95 -12.59 -9.53
C GLY A 31 24.09 -11.47 -10.57
N HIS A 32 23.10 -10.58 -10.69
CA HIS A 32 23.20 -9.40 -11.55
C HIS A 32 23.96 -8.26 -10.86
N VAL A 33 24.45 -7.32 -11.68
CA VAL A 33 24.99 -6.04 -11.21
C VAL A 33 23.91 -4.97 -11.40
N VAL A 34 23.70 -4.11 -10.42
CA VAL A 34 22.61 -3.13 -10.40
C VAL A 34 23.16 -1.72 -10.20
N ASP A 35 22.81 -0.82 -11.11
CA ASP A 35 23.05 0.62 -11.01
C ASP A 35 21.70 1.31 -10.75
N LEU A 36 21.45 1.71 -9.50
CA LEU A 36 20.16 2.22 -9.04
C LEU A 36 20.21 3.74 -8.86
N VAL A 37 19.43 4.47 -9.65
CA VAL A 37 19.32 5.94 -9.60
C VAL A 37 18.10 6.34 -8.76
N CYS A 38 18.35 6.95 -7.61
CA CYS A 38 17.32 7.25 -6.61
C CYS A 38 17.67 8.50 -5.77
N GLN A 39 16.78 8.91 -4.87
CA GLN A 39 16.96 10.07 -3.99
C GLN A 39 17.08 9.68 -2.51
N ASP A 40 17.35 8.39 -2.22
CA ASP A 40 17.56 7.94 -0.86
C ASP A 40 18.84 8.55 -0.28
N ARG A 41 18.74 9.11 0.94
CA ARG A 41 19.85 9.83 1.56
C ARG A 41 20.82 8.94 2.34
N ASP A 42 20.36 7.75 2.75
CA ASP A 42 21.16 6.78 3.50
C ASP A 42 21.04 5.38 2.89
N PRO A 43 21.41 5.19 1.61
CA PRO A 43 21.31 3.88 0.97
C PRO A 43 22.27 2.85 1.57
N ALA A 44 23.29 3.29 2.32
CA ALA A 44 24.28 2.42 2.97
C ALA A 44 23.67 1.53 4.06
N ARG A 45 22.51 1.91 4.64
CA ARG A 45 21.76 1.04 5.57
C ARG A 45 21.26 -0.25 4.93
N LEU A 46 21.13 -0.27 3.60
CA LEU A 46 20.61 -1.43 2.88
C LEU A 46 21.74 -2.45 2.64
N PRO A 47 21.55 -3.72 3.05
CA PRO A 47 22.64 -4.69 3.08
C PRO A 47 23.13 -5.10 1.68
N PHE A 48 22.37 -4.81 0.62
CA PHE A 48 22.76 -5.12 -0.76
C PHE A 48 23.48 -3.98 -1.48
N VAL A 49 23.64 -2.80 -0.86
CA VAL A 49 24.26 -1.62 -1.50
C VAL A 49 25.78 -1.60 -1.28
N ASP A 50 26.56 -1.79 -2.33
CA ASP A 50 28.01 -1.94 -2.22
C ASP A 50 28.79 -0.66 -2.55
N ALA A 51 28.17 0.30 -3.24
CA ALA A 51 28.75 1.60 -3.55
C ALA A 51 27.68 2.70 -3.59
N VAL A 52 28.09 3.94 -3.30
CA VAL A 52 27.24 5.13 -3.36
C VAL A 52 27.90 6.20 -4.20
N GLY A 53 27.15 6.78 -5.14
CA GLY A 53 27.60 7.82 -6.05
C GLY A 53 26.79 9.10 -5.89
N ASP A 54 27.47 10.23 -5.76
CA ASP A 54 26.89 11.57 -5.65
C ASP A 54 27.56 12.51 -6.65
N TRP A 55 26.84 13.52 -7.13
CA TRP A 55 27.42 14.59 -7.94
C TRP A 55 27.80 15.76 -7.03
N ASP A 56 29.09 15.85 -6.71
CA ASP A 56 29.68 16.92 -5.91
C ASP A 56 30.30 17.96 -6.85
N ALA A 57 29.85 19.22 -6.74
CA ALA A 57 30.21 20.29 -7.67
C ALA A 57 30.03 19.94 -9.18
N GLY A 58 29.12 19.03 -9.50
CA GLY A 58 28.83 18.59 -10.87
C GLY A 58 29.66 17.38 -11.36
N GLU A 59 30.60 16.88 -10.56
CA GLU A 59 31.39 15.68 -10.88
C GLU A 59 30.87 14.46 -10.09
N LEU A 60 30.72 13.32 -10.77
CA LEU A 60 30.35 12.07 -10.11
C LEU A 60 31.49 11.54 -9.22
N ARG A 61 31.22 11.45 -7.91
CA ARG A 61 32.09 10.79 -6.93
C ARG A 61 31.44 9.52 -6.43
N VAL A 62 32.10 8.38 -6.70
CA VAL A 62 31.63 7.06 -6.24
C VAL A 62 32.51 6.58 -5.09
N ARG A 63 31.86 6.29 -3.95
CA ARG A 63 32.48 5.71 -2.76
C ARG A 63 32.06 4.24 -2.65
N THR A 64 33.04 3.36 -2.76
CA THR A 64 32.85 1.92 -2.49
C THR A 64 32.68 1.70 -0.99
N LEU A 65 31.63 0.97 -0.62
CA LEU A 65 31.38 0.48 0.73
C LEU A 65 31.93 -0.94 0.91
N ARG A 66 31.75 -1.79 -0.11
CA ARG A 66 32.05 -3.23 -0.08
C ARG A 66 32.50 -3.72 -1.46
N GLU A 67 33.36 -4.73 -1.48
CA GLU A 67 33.79 -5.41 -2.71
C GLU A 67 33.40 -6.90 -2.66
N PRO A 68 33.02 -7.52 -3.80
CA PRO A 68 32.87 -6.90 -5.12
C PRO A 68 31.60 -6.02 -5.20
N VAL A 69 31.67 -4.88 -5.88
CA VAL A 69 30.49 -4.01 -6.10
C VAL A 69 29.45 -4.72 -6.99
N ARG A 70 28.33 -5.15 -6.40
CA ARG A 70 27.18 -5.73 -7.10
C ARG A 70 26.02 -4.73 -7.21
N CYS A 71 25.87 -3.82 -6.26
CA CYS A 71 24.93 -2.70 -6.40
C CYS A 71 25.61 -1.36 -6.13
N ALA A 72 25.49 -0.43 -7.07
CA ALA A 72 25.84 0.97 -6.89
C ALA A 72 24.56 1.81 -6.88
N VAL A 73 24.40 2.66 -5.86
CA VAL A 73 23.30 3.62 -5.77
C VAL A 73 23.80 5.01 -6.12
N TYR A 74 23.11 5.67 -7.04
CA TYR A 74 23.45 6.99 -7.55
C TYR A 74 22.37 8.00 -7.15
N ARG A 75 22.78 9.13 -6.58
CA ARG A 75 21.90 10.22 -6.18
C ARG A 75 22.23 11.49 -6.97
N PRO A 76 21.51 11.75 -8.08
CA PRO A 76 21.64 13.00 -8.83
C PRO A 76 21.27 14.20 -7.97
N ALA A 77 21.96 15.33 -8.16
CA ALA A 77 21.62 16.58 -7.51
C ALA A 77 20.20 17.04 -7.91
N LEU A 78 19.45 17.58 -6.94
CA LEU A 78 18.13 18.15 -7.18
C LEU A 78 18.27 19.65 -7.46
N PRO A 79 17.92 20.14 -8.67
CA PRO A 79 17.90 21.57 -8.95
C PRO A 79 16.99 22.31 -7.96
N GLY A 80 17.54 23.34 -7.31
CA GLY A 80 16.82 24.11 -6.27
C GLY A 80 16.49 23.32 -4.99
N GLY A 81 16.99 22.10 -4.82
CA GLY A 81 16.69 21.25 -3.66
C GLY A 81 15.26 20.66 -3.67
N ILE A 82 14.54 20.77 -4.79
CA ILE A 82 13.14 20.35 -4.93
C ILE A 82 13.08 18.94 -5.50
N LEU A 83 12.33 18.05 -4.83
CA LEU A 83 11.98 16.72 -5.32
C LEU A 83 10.56 16.72 -5.90
N PRO A 84 10.38 16.54 -7.21
CA PRO A 84 9.06 16.46 -7.82
C PRO A 84 8.35 15.15 -7.49
N VAL A 85 7.16 15.22 -6.88
CA VAL A 85 6.37 14.06 -6.44
C VAL A 85 4.99 14.01 -7.11
N TYR A 86 4.30 12.86 -7.06
CA TYR A 86 2.95 12.72 -7.63
C TYR A 86 1.84 13.15 -6.67
N VAL A 87 2.09 12.97 -5.38
CA VAL A 87 1.18 13.32 -4.29
C VAL A 87 2.00 14.11 -3.28
N ALA A 88 1.41 15.17 -2.72
CA ALA A 88 2.07 15.95 -1.69
C ALA A 88 2.42 15.05 -0.51
N ASP A 89 3.69 15.08 -0.12
CA ASP A 89 4.24 14.20 0.92
C ASP A 89 5.37 14.96 1.63
N ARG A 90 5.71 14.52 2.86
CA ARG A 90 6.81 15.11 3.64
C ARG A 90 7.97 14.13 3.68
N TYR A 91 9.07 14.50 3.06
CA TYR A 91 10.33 13.78 3.16
C TYR A 91 11.29 14.54 4.05
N GLU A 92 11.98 13.83 4.94
CA GLU A 92 12.98 14.43 5.80
C GLU A 92 14.10 15.07 4.94
N ALA A 93 14.42 16.33 5.24
CA ALA A 93 15.47 17.10 4.58
C ALA A 93 15.32 17.27 3.05
N VAL A 94 14.12 17.13 2.48
CA VAL A 94 13.86 17.38 1.05
C VAL A 94 12.55 18.14 0.88
N GLU A 95 12.59 19.24 0.12
CA GLU A 95 11.36 19.94 -0.27
C GLU A 95 10.68 19.15 -1.38
N ALA A 96 9.60 18.43 -1.05
CA ALA A 96 8.85 17.68 -2.03
C ALA A 96 7.65 18.49 -2.55
N ARG A 97 7.57 18.62 -3.88
CA ARG A 97 6.52 19.41 -4.54
C ARG A 97 5.81 18.60 -5.62
N PRO A 98 4.46 18.55 -5.62
CA PRO A 98 3.70 17.92 -6.70
C PRO A 98 4.09 18.42 -8.09
N TYR A 99 4.27 17.52 -9.06
CA TYR A 99 4.61 17.86 -10.46
C TYR A 99 3.81 19.02 -11.05
N PRO A 100 2.47 19.09 -10.90
CA PRO A 100 1.68 20.20 -11.46
C PRO A 100 2.02 21.58 -10.89
N GLN A 101 2.64 21.64 -9.70
CA GLN A 101 3.00 22.88 -9.01
C GLN A 101 4.40 23.38 -9.37
N LEU A 102 5.19 22.62 -10.13
CA LEU A 102 6.46 23.10 -10.64
C LEU A 102 6.23 24.05 -11.82
N THR A 103 7.08 25.05 -11.96
CA THR A 103 7.21 25.84 -13.19
C THR A 103 7.83 25.00 -14.31
N ASP A 104 7.67 25.42 -15.57
CA ASP A 104 8.27 24.70 -16.70
C ASP A 104 9.80 24.72 -16.65
N ALA A 105 10.39 25.80 -16.13
CA ALA A 105 11.84 25.91 -15.94
C ALA A 105 12.35 24.92 -14.87
N GLU A 106 11.66 24.82 -13.73
CA GLU A 106 12.01 23.84 -12.68
C GLU A 106 11.87 22.40 -13.20
N LEU A 107 10.80 22.10 -13.93
CA LEU A 107 10.56 20.79 -14.50
C LEU A 107 11.63 20.42 -15.55
N ALA A 108 11.97 21.37 -16.43
CA ALA A 108 13.02 21.20 -17.44
C ALA A 108 14.38 20.95 -16.76
N ALA A 109 14.75 21.77 -15.77
CA ALA A 109 15.99 21.60 -15.01
C ALA A 109 16.07 20.23 -14.33
N TYR A 110 14.97 19.76 -13.71
CA TYR A 110 14.91 18.42 -13.11
C TYR A 110 15.13 17.31 -14.14
N VAL A 111 14.46 17.38 -15.29
CA VAL A 111 14.60 16.38 -16.36
C VAL A 111 16.01 16.41 -16.94
N GLU A 112 16.55 17.57 -17.28
CA GLU A 112 17.87 17.73 -17.88
C GLU A 112 18.99 17.27 -16.95
N GLY A 113 18.93 17.64 -15.66
CA GLY A 113 19.88 17.21 -14.64
C GLY A 113 19.90 15.68 -14.48
N ASN A 114 18.73 15.05 -14.42
CA ASN A 114 18.65 13.60 -14.34
C ASN A 114 19.07 12.92 -15.65
N VAL A 115 18.77 13.48 -16.81
CA VAL A 115 19.25 12.96 -18.10
C VAL A 115 20.78 12.98 -18.18
N ALA A 116 21.41 14.08 -17.73
CA ALA A 116 22.86 14.19 -17.68
C ALA A 116 23.48 13.15 -16.73
N ALA A 117 22.93 13.03 -15.51
CA ALA A 117 23.40 12.06 -14.53
C ALA A 117 23.26 10.60 -15.02
N VAL A 118 22.09 10.25 -15.59
CA VAL A 118 21.87 8.90 -16.14
C VAL A 118 22.78 8.63 -17.33
N ARG A 119 23.06 9.61 -18.19
CA ARG A 119 24.04 9.44 -19.29
C ARG A 119 25.44 9.12 -18.78
N GLU A 120 25.89 9.80 -17.72
CA GLU A 120 27.20 9.54 -17.12
C GLU A 120 27.26 8.13 -16.49
N VAL A 121 26.20 7.71 -15.80
CA VAL A 121 26.08 6.33 -15.28
C VAL A 121 26.11 5.32 -16.43
N VAL A 122 25.35 5.54 -17.51
CA VAL A 122 25.33 4.66 -18.69
C VAL A 122 26.70 4.58 -19.34
N ALA A 123 27.41 5.70 -19.49
CA ALA A 123 28.76 5.73 -20.07
C ALA A 123 29.78 4.96 -19.21
N ARG A 124 29.64 5.03 -17.88
CA ARG A 124 30.50 4.29 -16.93
C ARG A 124 30.17 2.81 -16.87
N ALA A 125 28.88 2.48 -16.82
CA ALA A 125 28.40 1.16 -16.43
C ALA A 125 28.11 0.26 -17.63
N ALA A 126 27.73 0.85 -18.78
CA ALA A 126 27.29 0.12 -19.97
C ALA A 126 26.24 -0.96 -19.64
N PRO A 127 25.04 -0.57 -19.14
CA PRO A 127 24.01 -1.53 -18.74
C PRO A 127 23.48 -2.32 -19.94
N ASP A 128 23.21 -3.62 -19.72
CA ASP A 128 22.64 -4.54 -20.71
C ASP A 128 21.15 -4.22 -20.95
N ALA A 129 20.45 -3.76 -19.91
CA ALA A 129 19.06 -3.37 -19.94
C ALA A 129 18.73 -2.38 -18.81
N ALA A 130 17.58 -1.71 -18.90
CA ALA A 130 17.11 -0.80 -17.84
C ALA A 130 15.64 -0.98 -17.47
N LEU A 131 15.28 -0.51 -16.28
CA LEU A 131 13.91 -0.34 -15.81
C LEU A 131 13.68 1.11 -15.43
N ALA A 132 12.68 1.74 -16.04
CA ALA A 132 12.16 3.03 -15.61
C ALA A 132 10.90 2.83 -14.77
N ASN A 133 10.81 3.50 -13.62
CA ASN A 133 9.62 3.45 -12.78
C ASN A 133 8.68 4.62 -13.04
N HIS A 134 7.40 4.38 -12.75
CA HIS A 134 6.29 5.31 -12.94
C HIS A 134 6.01 5.63 -14.41
N LEU A 135 5.01 6.48 -14.67
CA LEU A 135 4.62 6.88 -16.03
C LEU A 135 5.39 8.13 -16.52
N VAL A 136 5.70 9.03 -15.58
CA VAL A 136 6.43 10.28 -15.77
C VAL A 136 7.19 10.57 -14.48
N MET A 137 8.32 11.26 -14.43
CA MET A 137 9.18 11.62 -15.55
C MET A 137 10.29 10.57 -15.79
N GLY A 138 10.34 9.51 -14.98
CA GLY A 138 11.37 8.46 -15.08
C GLY A 138 11.52 7.86 -16.48
N PRO A 139 10.45 7.40 -17.14
CA PRO A 139 10.54 6.87 -18.51
C PRO A 139 11.05 7.88 -19.53
N LEU A 140 10.70 9.16 -19.39
CA LEU A 140 11.21 10.24 -20.24
C LEU A 140 12.73 10.40 -20.07
N ILE A 141 13.19 10.47 -18.82
CA ILE A 141 14.60 10.61 -18.47
C ILE A 141 15.41 9.45 -19.04
N VAL A 142 14.95 8.22 -18.79
CA VAL A 142 15.59 7.01 -19.32
C VAL A 142 15.59 7.04 -20.84
N ARG A 143 14.47 7.32 -21.49
CA ARG A 143 14.37 7.39 -22.96
C ARG A 143 15.40 8.33 -23.58
N ARG A 144 15.63 9.50 -22.97
CA ARG A 144 16.56 10.53 -23.46
C ARG A 144 18.03 10.27 -23.10
N ALA A 145 18.30 9.43 -22.11
CA ALA A 145 19.65 9.16 -21.60
C ALA A 145 20.25 7.84 -22.08
N LEU A 146 19.44 6.81 -22.27
CA LEU A 146 19.88 5.42 -22.35
C LEU A 146 20.51 5.00 -23.70
N GLY A 147 20.32 5.80 -24.76
CA GLY A 147 20.81 5.48 -26.10
C GLY A 147 20.08 4.28 -26.72
N ALA A 148 20.82 3.23 -27.10
CA ALA A 148 20.29 2.02 -27.74
C ALA A 148 19.99 0.87 -26.76
N THR A 149 20.40 0.99 -25.49
CA THR A 149 20.13 -0.04 -24.47
C THR A 149 18.62 -0.21 -24.29
N PRO A 150 18.12 -1.44 -24.22
CA PRO A 150 16.69 -1.69 -24.12
C PRO A 150 16.18 -1.46 -22.69
N TYR A 151 14.90 -1.08 -22.57
CA TYR A 151 14.29 -0.85 -21.26
C TYR A 151 12.82 -1.24 -21.20
N ALA A 152 12.38 -1.53 -19.97
CA ALA A 152 10.98 -1.65 -19.61
C ALA A 152 10.53 -0.47 -18.74
N VAL A 153 9.21 -0.29 -18.66
CA VAL A 153 8.56 0.69 -17.78
C VAL A 153 7.68 -0.02 -16.77
N LYS A 154 7.82 0.28 -15.47
CA LYS A 154 6.94 -0.22 -14.40
C LYS A 154 5.98 0.87 -13.94
N ILE A 155 4.69 0.65 -14.15
CA ILE A 155 3.61 1.57 -13.73
C ILE A 155 3.14 1.20 -12.32
N HIS A 156 3.22 2.17 -11.40
CA HIS A 156 2.77 2.06 -10.00
C HIS A 156 1.39 2.69 -9.74
N GLY A 157 0.80 3.38 -10.73
CA GLY A 157 -0.54 3.98 -10.66
C GLY A 157 -0.58 5.45 -10.23
N SER A 158 0.24 5.87 -9.26
CA SER A 158 0.23 7.26 -8.74
C SER A 158 0.46 8.32 -9.82
N ALA A 159 1.50 8.15 -10.63
CA ALA A 159 1.81 9.05 -11.74
C ALA A 159 0.70 9.10 -12.81
N LEU A 160 0.03 7.97 -13.03
CA LEU A 160 -1.08 7.86 -13.98
C LEU A 160 -2.30 8.64 -13.45
N GLU A 161 -2.73 8.35 -12.22
CA GLU A 161 -3.99 8.84 -11.67
C GLU A 161 -3.95 10.28 -11.14
N TYR A 162 -2.81 10.70 -10.57
CA TYR A 162 -2.70 12.01 -9.91
C TYR A 162 -1.98 13.06 -10.76
N THR A 163 -1.28 12.66 -11.82
CA THR A 163 -0.53 13.58 -12.67
C THR A 163 -0.99 13.52 -14.12
N VAL A 164 -0.77 12.42 -14.83
CA VAL A 164 -1.04 12.37 -16.29
C VAL A 164 -2.53 12.49 -16.60
N ALA A 165 -3.40 11.74 -15.92
CA ALA A 165 -4.83 11.76 -16.19
C ALA A 165 -5.50 13.09 -15.77
N ARG A 166 -4.95 13.81 -14.78
CA ARG A 166 -5.51 15.07 -14.27
C ARG A 166 -4.99 16.31 -14.98
N HIS A 167 -3.80 16.22 -15.57
CA HIS A 167 -3.11 17.32 -16.23
C HIS A 167 -2.56 16.87 -17.60
N PRO A 168 -3.40 16.32 -18.49
CA PRO A 168 -2.97 15.73 -19.76
C PRO A 168 -2.29 16.74 -20.68
N GLU A 169 -2.71 18.01 -20.64
CA GLU A 169 -2.12 19.11 -21.43
C GLU A 169 -0.62 19.28 -21.21
N ARG A 170 -0.13 18.93 -20.02
CA ARG A 170 1.27 19.10 -19.63
C ARG A 170 2.07 17.79 -19.62
N PHE A 171 1.45 16.69 -19.18
CA PHE A 171 2.19 15.45 -18.91
C PHE A 171 1.91 14.30 -19.87
N LEU A 172 0.91 14.38 -20.76
CA LEU A 172 0.62 13.31 -21.71
C LEU A 172 1.72 13.15 -22.76
N ALA A 173 2.27 14.25 -23.29
CA ALA A 173 3.35 14.19 -24.27
C ALA A 173 4.64 13.57 -23.67
N PRO A 174 5.13 14.00 -22.49
CA PRO A 174 6.20 13.30 -21.77
C PRO A 174 5.95 11.82 -21.51
N ALA A 175 4.72 11.46 -21.10
CA ALA A 175 4.34 10.07 -20.84
C ALA A 175 4.43 9.21 -22.11
N ARG A 176 3.90 9.72 -23.24
CA ARG A 176 3.97 9.07 -24.55
C ARG A 176 5.42 8.89 -25.01
N GLU A 177 6.24 9.94 -24.92
CA GLU A 177 7.66 9.87 -25.31
C GLU A 177 8.41 8.78 -24.52
N GLY A 178 8.21 8.75 -23.20
CA GLY A 178 8.83 7.75 -22.32
C GLY A 178 8.36 6.32 -22.58
N ILE A 179 7.07 6.11 -22.90
CA ILE A 179 6.51 4.79 -23.20
C ILE A 179 6.89 4.31 -24.59
N ALA A 180 6.92 5.19 -25.59
CA ALA A 180 7.09 4.80 -26.99
C ALA A 180 8.36 3.97 -27.22
N GLY A 181 9.46 4.29 -26.53
CA GLY A 181 10.73 3.56 -26.63
C GLY A 181 10.83 2.28 -25.78
N ALA A 182 9.86 1.99 -24.91
CA ALA A 182 9.92 0.84 -24.02
C ALA A 182 9.60 -0.46 -24.77
N ARG A 183 10.39 -1.52 -24.50
CA ARG A 183 10.14 -2.87 -25.05
C ARG A 183 9.00 -3.59 -24.35
N GLY A 184 8.79 -3.30 -23.07
CA GLY A 184 7.71 -3.86 -22.26
C GLY A 184 7.20 -2.85 -21.24
N VAL A 185 5.90 -2.90 -20.94
CA VAL A 185 5.26 -2.08 -19.91
C VAL A 185 4.62 -3.00 -18.87
N LEU A 186 5.07 -2.88 -17.62
CA LEU A 186 4.63 -3.69 -16.50
C LEU A 186 3.60 -2.93 -15.67
N VAL A 187 2.45 -3.55 -15.42
CA VAL A 187 1.37 -3.01 -14.58
C VAL A 187 1.06 -3.96 -13.42
N GLY A 188 0.56 -3.43 -12.30
CA GLY A 188 0.22 -4.25 -11.13
C GLY A 188 -1.05 -5.09 -11.30
N SER A 189 -1.99 -4.59 -12.11
CA SER A 189 -3.22 -5.26 -12.48
C SER A 189 -3.74 -4.79 -13.83
N ARG A 190 -4.71 -5.52 -14.34
CA ARG A 190 -5.56 -5.19 -15.48
C ARG A 190 -6.28 -3.86 -15.29
N HIS A 191 -6.77 -3.55 -14.10
CA HIS A 191 -7.41 -2.26 -13.87
C HIS A 191 -6.45 -1.11 -14.20
N THR A 192 -5.20 -1.19 -13.71
CA THR A 192 -4.15 -0.23 -14.07
C THR A 192 -3.82 -0.27 -15.56
N ALA A 193 -3.85 -1.44 -16.20
CA ALA A 193 -3.65 -1.58 -17.65
C ALA A 193 -4.72 -0.82 -18.46
N GLU A 194 -5.99 -1.02 -18.14
CA GLU A 194 -7.11 -0.38 -18.82
C GLU A 194 -7.11 1.13 -18.61
N ARG A 195 -6.82 1.57 -17.37
CA ARG A 195 -6.62 2.99 -17.06
C ARG A 195 -5.46 3.57 -17.87
N LEU A 196 -4.36 2.85 -18.01
CA LEU A 196 -3.22 3.27 -18.81
C LEU A 196 -3.60 3.40 -20.28
N TRP A 197 -4.26 2.41 -20.87
CA TRP A 197 -4.65 2.42 -22.29
C TRP A 197 -5.67 3.51 -22.61
N ALA A 198 -6.59 3.77 -21.69
CA ALA A 198 -7.56 4.87 -21.82
C ALA A 198 -6.89 6.25 -21.69
N THR A 199 -5.78 6.37 -20.98
CA THR A 199 -5.10 7.65 -20.74
C THR A 199 -4.03 7.94 -21.79
N VAL A 200 -3.27 6.93 -22.20
CA VAL A 200 -2.13 7.06 -23.11
C VAL A 200 -2.43 6.32 -24.39
N GLU A 201 -2.94 7.07 -25.38
CA GLU A 201 -3.07 6.54 -26.73
C GLU A 201 -1.68 6.48 -27.38
N GLU A 202 -1.15 5.27 -27.52
CA GLU A 202 0.16 4.94 -28.08
C GLU A 202 0.04 3.62 -28.86
N PRO A 203 0.45 3.57 -30.15
CA PRO A 203 0.36 2.35 -30.95
C PRO A 203 1.08 1.15 -30.32
N GLY A 204 0.43 -0.01 -30.34
CA GLY A 204 1.00 -1.25 -29.82
C GLY A 204 1.14 -1.30 -28.29
N LEU A 205 0.65 -0.30 -27.55
CA LEU A 205 0.78 -0.26 -26.09
C LEU A 205 0.11 -1.47 -25.40
N PRO A 206 -1.16 -1.84 -25.71
CA PRO A 206 -1.76 -2.97 -25.02
C PRO A 206 -1.13 -4.33 -25.41
N GLU A 207 -0.47 -4.44 -26.56
CA GLU A 207 0.33 -5.61 -26.96
C GLU A 207 1.66 -5.68 -26.18
N ARG A 208 2.23 -4.52 -25.81
CA ARG A 208 3.44 -4.40 -24.99
C ARG A 208 3.20 -4.45 -23.48
N THR A 209 1.95 -4.38 -23.05
CA THR A 209 1.58 -4.34 -21.62
C THR A 209 1.50 -5.75 -21.03
N ARG A 210 2.16 -5.99 -19.90
CA ARG A 210 2.16 -7.26 -19.16
C ARG A 210 1.95 -7.03 -17.66
N LEU A 211 1.41 -8.03 -16.99
CA LEU A 211 1.32 -8.03 -15.53
C LEU A 211 2.73 -8.21 -14.96
N GLY A 212 3.12 -7.30 -14.09
CA GLY A 212 4.38 -7.35 -13.35
C GLY A 212 4.13 -6.89 -11.92
N PRO A 213 3.38 -7.65 -11.11
CA PRO A 213 3.00 -7.24 -9.77
C PRO A 213 4.21 -7.12 -8.82
N PRO A 214 4.04 -6.50 -7.64
CA PRO A 214 5.07 -6.55 -6.60
C PRO A 214 5.30 -7.98 -6.10
N GLY A 215 6.49 -8.21 -5.53
CA GLY A 215 6.87 -9.52 -4.98
C GLY A 215 6.44 -9.72 -3.53
N VAL A 216 6.56 -10.97 -3.09
CA VAL A 216 6.37 -11.49 -1.74
C VAL A 216 7.75 -11.98 -1.27
N ASP A 217 8.09 -11.66 -0.03
CA ASP A 217 9.23 -12.30 0.64
C ASP A 217 8.85 -13.74 1.01
N VAL A 218 9.06 -14.66 0.08
CA VAL A 218 8.69 -16.08 0.22
C VAL A 218 9.62 -16.88 1.13
N ALA A 219 10.69 -16.25 1.65
CA ALA A 219 11.51 -16.81 2.72
C ALA A 219 10.87 -16.53 4.08
N ARG A 220 10.36 -15.31 4.26
CA ARG A 220 9.60 -14.89 5.46
C ARG A 220 8.19 -15.49 5.47
N PHE A 221 7.43 -15.32 4.40
CA PHE A 221 6.11 -15.90 4.18
C PHE A 221 6.24 -17.30 3.58
N ALA A 222 6.43 -18.27 4.46
CA ALA A 222 6.62 -19.67 4.09
C ALA A 222 5.68 -20.57 4.89
N PRO A 223 5.28 -21.74 4.35
CA PRO A 223 4.53 -22.71 5.13
C PRO A 223 5.38 -23.21 6.29
N ARG A 224 4.74 -23.50 7.42
CA ARG A 224 5.36 -24.09 8.60
C ARG A 224 4.57 -25.31 9.05
N PRO A 225 5.21 -26.36 9.58
CA PRO A 225 4.50 -27.43 10.27
C PRO A 225 3.57 -26.87 11.36
N PRO A 226 2.41 -27.50 11.65
CA PRO A 226 1.43 -26.95 12.60
C PRO A 226 2.00 -26.59 13.98
N THR A 227 2.93 -27.41 14.50
CA THR A 227 3.61 -27.16 15.78
C THR A 227 4.49 -25.91 15.74
N GLU A 228 5.25 -25.72 14.66
CA GLU A 228 6.10 -24.55 14.45
C GLU A 228 5.29 -23.28 14.18
N ALA A 229 4.18 -23.39 13.44
CA ALA A 229 3.26 -22.29 13.19
C ALA A 229 2.66 -21.78 14.51
N ARG A 230 2.17 -22.70 15.37
CA ARG A 230 1.66 -22.34 16.71
C ARG A 230 2.73 -21.74 17.61
N ALA A 231 3.94 -22.28 17.58
CA ALA A 231 5.07 -21.72 18.32
C ALA A 231 5.44 -20.31 17.82
N GLY A 232 5.34 -20.06 16.50
CA GLY A 232 5.51 -18.72 15.92
C GLY A 232 4.49 -17.73 16.45
N LEU A 233 3.21 -18.11 16.45
CA LEU A 233 2.14 -17.29 17.01
C LEU A 233 2.35 -16.98 18.50
N ALA A 234 2.78 -17.96 19.29
CA ALA A 234 3.10 -17.78 20.70
C ALA A 234 4.30 -16.84 20.93
N ARG A 235 5.35 -16.95 20.11
CA ARG A 235 6.49 -16.03 20.16
C ARG A 235 6.08 -14.61 19.83
N LEU A 236 5.24 -14.42 18.82
CA LEU A 236 4.73 -13.10 18.46
C LEU A 236 3.90 -12.48 19.60
N ALA A 237 3.00 -13.26 20.21
CA ALA A 237 2.21 -12.81 21.36
C ALA A 237 3.12 -12.35 22.52
N GLY A 238 4.12 -13.15 22.87
CA GLY A 238 5.09 -12.80 23.92
C GLY A 238 5.91 -11.55 23.59
N ALA A 239 6.42 -11.42 22.36
CA ALA A 239 7.19 -10.26 21.94
C ALA A 239 6.36 -8.95 21.99
N LEU A 240 5.07 -9.02 21.63
CA LEU A 240 4.16 -7.88 21.72
C LEU A 240 3.84 -7.52 23.17
N ALA A 241 3.66 -8.51 24.06
CA ALA A 241 3.46 -8.27 25.49
C ALA A 241 4.70 -7.62 26.13
N GLU A 242 5.90 -8.07 25.77
CA GLU A 242 7.16 -7.47 26.21
C GLU A 242 7.30 -6.03 25.70
N ALA A 243 6.97 -5.77 24.43
CA ALA A 243 6.99 -4.42 23.85
C ALA A 243 6.00 -3.48 24.55
N ALA A 244 4.81 -3.97 24.89
CA ALA A 244 3.82 -3.23 25.65
C ALA A 244 4.30 -2.91 27.07
N ALA A 245 4.86 -3.89 27.78
CA ALA A 245 5.40 -3.70 29.13
C ALA A 245 6.57 -2.71 29.16
N ALA A 246 7.43 -2.75 28.14
CA ALA A 246 8.53 -1.80 27.98
C ALA A 246 8.02 -0.38 27.73
N ALA A 247 7.00 -0.20 26.87
CA ALA A 247 6.38 1.09 26.62
C ALA A 247 5.70 1.66 27.88
N ALA A 248 4.99 0.83 28.66
CA ALA A 248 4.38 1.25 29.92
C ALA A 248 5.43 1.67 30.96
N SER A 249 6.56 0.96 31.02
CA SER A 249 7.67 1.26 31.93
C SER A 249 8.41 2.54 31.53
N ALA A 250 8.56 2.82 30.24
CA ALA A 250 9.17 4.05 29.73
C ALA A 250 8.27 5.30 29.91
N GLY A 251 6.94 5.10 29.98
CA GLY A 251 5.96 6.15 30.29
C GLY A 251 5.84 6.46 31.79
N ALA A 252 6.34 5.60 32.67
CA ALA A 252 6.40 5.83 34.11
C ALA A 252 7.67 6.62 34.46
N LEU A 253 7.55 7.95 34.60
CA LEU A 253 8.57 8.73 35.30
C LEU A 253 8.72 8.17 36.73
N PRO A 254 9.95 8.03 37.27
CA PRO A 254 10.12 7.54 38.63
C PRO A 254 9.46 8.49 39.62
N ASP A 255 8.53 7.96 40.41
CA ASP A 255 8.01 8.63 41.60
C ASP A 255 9.17 8.89 42.57
N GLY A 256 9.38 10.17 42.89
CA GLY A 256 10.11 10.59 44.08
C GLY A 256 11.51 11.18 43.85
N VAL A 257 11.54 12.46 43.47
CA VAL A 257 12.40 13.43 44.17
C VAL A 257 11.53 14.65 44.47
N ILE A 258 10.95 14.68 45.67
CA ILE A 258 10.50 15.94 46.26
C ILE A 258 11.79 16.70 46.63
N ALA A 259 12.17 17.67 45.79
CA ALA A 259 13.15 18.67 46.20
C ALA A 259 12.42 19.73 47.04
N ASP A 260 12.82 19.77 48.30
CA ASP A 260 12.41 20.66 49.38
C ASP A 260 12.36 22.16 48.98
N PRO A 261 11.22 22.87 49.15
CA PRO A 261 11.12 24.28 48.84
C PRO A 261 11.23 25.14 50.11
N ALA A 262 12.41 25.22 50.75
CA ALA A 262 12.83 26.38 51.57
C ALA A 262 14.18 26.17 52.27
N ALA A 263 15.26 26.69 51.68
CA ALA A 263 16.45 27.07 52.45
C ALA A 263 17.16 28.27 51.81
N ALA A 264 16.82 29.45 52.35
CA ALA A 264 17.65 30.61 52.66
C ALA A 264 18.79 31.06 51.70
N GLY A 265 18.63 32.29 51.15
CA GLY A 265 19.52 33.42 51.47
C GLY A 265 20.82 33.63 50.67
N ALA A 266 20.72 34.46 49.61
CA ALA A 266 21.61 35.56 49.11
C ALA A 266 23.12 35.67 49.49
N PRO A 267 23.93 36.53 48.80
CA PRO A 267 24.01 36.87 47.37
C PRO A 267 25.47 36.82 46.81
N GLY A 268 25.64 36.89 45.48
CA GLY A 268 26.95 37.02 44.83
C GLY A 268 26.83 37.59 43.41
N GLU A 269 27.47 38.74 43.19
CA GLU A 269 27.38 39.72 42.09
C GLU A 269 28.04 39.31 40.73
N PRO A 270 28.01 40.16 39.66
CA PRO A 270 27.61 39.78 38.30
C PRO A 270 28.74 39.72 37.26
N LEU A 271 28.44 39.25 36.04
CA LEU A 271 29.23 39.53 34.84
C LEU A 271 28.34 39.79 33.61
N SER A 272 28.91 40.57 32.70
CA SER A 272 28.31 41.56 31.82
C SER A 272 27.89 41.08 30.42
N ASP A 273 26.84 41.75 29.94
CA ASP A 273 26.52 42.30 28.60
C ASP A 273 27.39 41.98 27.38
N GLY A 274 26.73 41.76 26.24
CA GLY A 274 27.34 41.43 24.95
C GLY A 274 26.36 41.29 23.76
N ALA A 275 25.70 42.39 23.41
CA ALA A 275 25.33 42.83 22.05
C ALA A 275 24.57 41.91 21.04
N ARG A 276 23.33 42.31 20.73
CA ARG A 276 22.59 41.98 19.48
C ARG A 276 22.86 43.03 18.38
N PRO A 277 22.95 42.66 17.09
CA PRO A 277 22.82 43.62 15.99
C PRO A 277 21.38 43.75 15.47
N ALA A 278 21.05 44.96 15.01
CA ALA A 278 19.76 45.40 14.48
C ALA A 278 19.54 45.06 12.98
N PRO A 279 18.28 45.00 12.49
CA PRO A 279 17.99 44.80 11.06
C PRO A 279 17.96 46.12 10.26
N PRO A 280 18.36 46.12 8.97
CA PRO A 280 18.32 47.31 8.12
C PRO A 280 16.99 47.51 7.37
N ALA A 281 16.85 48.73 6.87
CA ALA A 281 15.66 49.45 6.45
C ALA A 281 15.07 49.07 5.07
N ALA A 282 13.84 49.55 4.86
CA ALA A 282 12.99 49.37 3.69
C ALA A 282 13.12 50.46 2.60
N LYS A 283 12.49 50.15 1.45
CA LYS A 283 11.99 50.98 0.32
C LYS A 283 12.94 51.16 -0.89
N PRO A 284 12.44 51.45 -2.13
CA PRO A 284 11.09 51.91 -2.51
C PRO A 284 10.43 51.24 -3.76
N THR A 285 9.12 51.50 -3.89
CA THR A 285 8.28 51.35 -5.09
C THR A 285 8.55 52.44 -6.15
N PRO A 286 8.13 52.21 -7.41
CA PRO A 286 7.64 53.28 -8.27
C PRO A 286 6.21 53.05 -8.81
N ALA A 287 5.61 54.15 -9.28
CA ALA A 287 4.20 54.36 -9.58
C ALA A 287 3.88 54.48 -11.10
N HIS A 288 2.60 54.23 -11.44
CA HIS A 288 1.68 54.80 -12.47
C HIS A 288 2.18 55.13 -13.91
N ALA A 289 1.44 55.01 -15.03
CA ALA A 289 0.04 54.73 -15.46
C ALA A 289 0.03 54.72 -17.04
N PRO A 290 -1.04 55.02 -17.83
CA PRO A 290 -2.39 54.44 -18.04
C PRO A 290 -2.70 54.05 -19.53
N ASP A 291 -4.00 53.89 -19.87
CA ASP A 291 -4.69 53.88 -21.21
C ASP A 291 -4.89 52.49 -21.89
N ASP A 292 -5.99 52.13 -22.59
CA ASP A 292 -7.32 52.73 -22.87
C ASP A 292 -8.28 51.65 -23.47
N ASP A 293 -9.54 52.07 -23.65
CA ASP A 293 -10.82 51.44 -24.06
C ASP A 293 -10.96 50.32 -25.16
N ALA A 294 -11.86 49.35 -24.82
CA ALA A 294 -13.09 48.88 -25.53
C ALA A 294 -13.05 48.04 -26.86
N PRO A 295 -14.19 47.48 -27.37
CA PRO A 295 -14.46 46.02 -27.38
C PRO A 295 -14.71 45.41 -28.79
N ARG A 296 -14.69 44.06 -28.90
CA ARG A 296 -15.23 43.35 -30.08
C ARG A 296 -16.08 42.14 -29.70
N ALA A 297 -17.31 42.15 -30.22
CA ALA A 297 -18.31 41.09 -30.10
C ALA A 297 -18.05 39.93 -31.09
N GLY A 298 -18.37 38.71 -30.66
CA GLY A 298 -18.37 37.47 -31.44
C GLY A 298 -19.45 36.49 -30.93
N PRO A 299 -19.85 35.47 -31.73
CA PRO A 299 -21.21 34.92 -31.83
C PRO A 299 -21.61 33.93 -30.71
N PRO A 300 -22.92 33.57 -30.60
CA PRO A 300 -23.47 32.93 -29.40
C PRO A 300 -23.04 31.47 -29.22
N PRO A 301 -23.00 30.96 -27.97
CA PRO A 301 -22.62 29.58 -27.68
C PRO A 301 -23.77 28.59 -27.92
N ALA A 302 -23.40 27.38 -28.32
CA ALA A 302 -24.22 26.18 -28.40
C ALA A 302 -24.56 25.62 -26.99
N PRO A 303 -25.60 24.77 -26.83
CA PRO A 303 -26.14 24.41 -25.52
C PRO A 303 -25.20 23.50 -24.72
N ALA A 304 -25.12 23.76 -23.41
CA ALA A 304 -24.31 23.02 -22.44
C ALA A 304 -24.89 21.63 -22.12
N PRO A 305 -24.04 20.63 -21.81
CA PRO A 305 -24.46 19.44 -21.06
C PRO A 305 -24.56 19.74 -19.57
N ASP A 306 -25.52 19.10 -18.89
CA ASP A 306 -25.79 19.21 -17.45
C ASP A 306 -24.56 18.88 -16.59
N ASP A 307 -24.19 19.83 -15.72
CA ASP A 307 -23.03 19.77 -14.83
C ASP A 307 -23.52 20.10 -13.40
N ASP A 308 -23.92 19.09 -12.64
CA ASP A 308 -24.35 19.21 -11.24
C ASP A 308 -23.21 18.73 -10.32
N ALA A 309 -22.20 19.59 -10.15
CA ALA A 309 -21.12 19.45 -9.20
C ALA A 309 -20.93 20.79 -8.44
N PRO A 310 -20.94 20.81 -7.09
CA PRO A 310 -20.86 22.05 -6.34
C PRO A 310 -19.45 22.67 -6.42
N ARG A 311 -19.38 23.94 -6.86
CA ARG A 311 -18.18 24.78 -6.82
C ARG A 311 -17.87 25.18 -5.37
N ALA A 312 -16.74 24.73 -4.83
CA ALA A 312 -16.19 25.24 -3.58
C ALA A 312 -15.47 26.59 -3.85
N GLY A 313 -15.82 27.63 -3.09
CA GLY A 313 -15.14 28.92 -3.13
C GLY A 313 -13.72 28.86 -2.52
N PRO A 314 -12.88 29.89 -2.75
CA PRO A 314 -11.52 29.92 -2.23
C PRO A 314 -11.51 30.02 -0.69
N PRO A 315 -10.52 29.40 0.00
CA PRO A 315 -10.44 29.44 1.45
C PRO A 315 -10.06 30.86 1.96
N PRO A 316 -10.47 31.24 3.19
CA PRO A 316 -10.10 32.52 3.77
C PRO A 316 -8.61 32.56 4.16
N ALA A 317 -8.03 33.77 4.10
CA ALA A 317 -6.64 34.04 4.47
C ALA A 317 -6.38 33.82 5.98
N PRO A 318 -5.17 33.40 6.37
CA PRO A 318 -4.82 33.19 7.79
C PRO A 318 -4.70 34.52 8.55
N ALA A 319 -5.19 34.53 9.78
CA ALA A 319 -5.04 35.64 10.72
C ALA A 319 -3.61 35.71 11.30
N PRO A 320 -3.11 36.90 11.69
CA PRO A 320 -1.75 37.08 12.16
C PRO A 320 -1.51 36.49 13.57
N ASP A 321 -0.32 35.95 13.76
CA ASP A 321 0.17 35.27 14.95
C ASP A 321 0.12 36.15 16.22
N THR A 322 -0.67 35.72 17.20
CA THR A 322 -0.53 36.18 18.59
C THR A 322 0.40 35.23 19.34
N GLU A 323 1.53 35.77 19.82
CA GLU A 323 2.48 35.10 20.71
C GLU A 323 1.75 34.32 21.82
N THR A 324 1.91 33.00 21.81
CA THR A 324 1.38 32.13 22.88
C THR A 324 2.54 31.67 23.74
N THR A 325 2.54 32.14 24.99
CA THR A 325 3.38 31.64 26.09
C THR A 325 3.19 30.12 26.27
N PRO A 326 4.21 29.37 26.73
CA PRO A 326 4.09 27.93 26.87
C PRO A 326 3.12 27.60 28.00
N GLY A 327 1.96 27.04 27.66
CA GLY A 327 1.03 26.43 28.60
C GLY A 327 1.56 25.08 29.11
N PRO A 328 1.06 24.59 30.26
CA PRO A 328 1.48 23.31 30.83
C PRO A 328 1.24 22.16 29.85
N ALA A 329 2.13 21.16 29.88
CA ALA A 329 2.11 20.01 28.98
C ALA A 329 0.70 19.43 28.82
N ALA A 330 0.21 19.42 27.57
CA ALA A 330 -1.08 18.84 27.23
C ALA A 330 -1.09 17.35 27.63
N ALA A 331 -2.17 16.93 28.28
CA ALA A 331 -2.42 15.52 28.55
C ALA A 331 -2.35 14.71 27.23
N PRO A 332 -1.84 13.47 27.25
CA PRO A 332 -1.76 12.65 26.05
C PRO A 332 -3.15 12.52 25.41
N ALA A 333 -3.23 12.73 24.09
CA ALA A 333 -4.46 12.56 23.34
C ALA A 333 -5.00 11.13 23.53
N PRO A 334 -6.34 10.93 23.55
CA PRO A 334 -6.90 9.59 23.66
C PRO A 334 -6.41 8.72 22.48
N PRO A 335 -6.18 7.41 22.72
CA PRO A 335 -5.65 6.52 21.70
C PRO A 335 -6.57 6.50 20.48
N SER A 336 -5.98 6.72 19.32
CA SER A 336 -6.64 6.72 18.02
C SER A 336 -6.83 5.27 17.54
N SER A 337 -7.91 5.01 16.79
CA SER A 337 -8.08 3.73 16.07
C SER A 337 -6.98 3.43 15.04
N PHE A 338 -6.07 4.38 14.83
CA PHE A 338 -4.88 4.28 13.98
C PHE A 338 -3.59 3.96 14.75
N ASP A 339 -3.61 4.11 16.08
CA ASP A 339 -2.44 3.87 16.92
C ASP A 339 -2.22 2.36 17.09
N ARG A 340 -0.96 1.97 17.19
CA ARG A 340 -0.59 0.59 17.47
C ARG A 340 -0.76 0.34 18.97
N ASP A 341 -1.62 -0.61 19.30
CA ASP A 341 -1.75 -1.14 20.67
C ASP A 341 -1.15 -2.55 20.72
N ALA A 342 0.11 -2.63 21.17
CA ALA A 342 0.83 -3.90 21.27
C ALA A 342 0.24 -4.82 22.35
N ASP A 343 -0.36 -4.24 23.40
CA ASP A 343 -0.95 -4.97 24.53
C ASP A 343 -2.28 -5.63 24.11
N GLU A 344 -3.10 -4.89 23.37
CA GLU A 344 -4.30 -5.43 22.73
C GLU A 344 -3.97 -6.58 21.77
N ALA A 345 -2.97 -6.37 20.90
CA ALA A 345 -2.53 -7.37 19.95
C ALA A 345 -2.01 -8.62 20.66
N ALA A 346 -1.17 -8.47 21.70
CA ALA A 346 -0.67 -9.58 22.50
C ALA A 346 -1.80 -10.44 23.08
N ARG A 347 -2.75 -9.83 23.81
CA ARG A 347 -3.91 -10.54 24.37
C ARG A 347 -4.76 -11.22 23.31
N ALA A 348 -4.95 -10.57 22.16
CA ALA A 348 -5.71 -11.15 21.07
C ALA A 348 -5.03 -12.41 20.51
N LEU A 349 -3.71 -12.37 20.32
CA LEU A 349 -2.93 -13.52 19.87
C LEU A 349 -2.85 -14.61 20.94
N GLU A 350 -2.75 -14.28 22.23
CA GLU A 350 -2.83 -15.26 23.33
C GLU A 350 -4.12 -16.07 23.27
N ARG A 351 -5.28 -15.43 23.04
CA ARG A 351 -6.55 -16.16 22.85
C ARG A 351 -6.50 -17.16 21.69
N LEU A 352 -5.76 -16.85 20.62
CA LEU A 352 -5.56 -17.76 19.49
C LEU A 352 -4.57 -18.87 19.84
N VAL A 353 -3.56 -18.59 20.65
CA VAL A 353 -2.54 -19.55 21.12
C VAL A 353 -3.13 -20.52 22.15
N GLU A 354 -4.07 -20.09 22.99
CA GLU A 354 -4.74 -20.92 23.99
C GLU A 354 -5.80 -21.84 23.37
N ALA A 355 -6.31 -21.51 22.19
CA ALA A 355 -7.29 -22.33 21.48
C ALA A 355 -6.77 -23.76 21.17
N PRO A 356 -7.65 -24.76 21.09
CA PRO A 356 -7.27 -26.11 20.66
C PRO A 356 -6.55 -26.10 19.30
N ALA A 357 -5.51 -26.92 19.13
CA ALA A 357 -4.66 -26.92 17.92
C ALA A 357 -5.42 -27.35 16.67
N GLU A 358 -6.44 -28.16 16.87
CA GLU A 358 -7.32 -28.69 15.86
C GLU A 358 -8.39 -27.69 15.40
N ASP A 359 -8.57 -26.55 16.09
CA ASP A 359 -9.54 -25.52 15.70
C ASP A 359 -8.99 -24.77 14.46
N PRO A 360 -9.69 -24.83 13.32
CA PRO A 360 -9.18 -24.18 12.11
C PRO A 360 -9.23 -22.66 12.25
N LEU A 361 -8.08 -22.02 12.05
CA LEU A 361 -7.96 -20.57 12.05
C LEU A 361 -8.12 -19.99 10.63
N VAL A 362 -8.97 -18.99 10.48
CA VAL A 362 -9.12 -18.19 9.26
C VAL A 362 -8.69 -16.77 9.57
N ALA A 363 -8.00 -16.11 8.64
CA ALA A 363 -7.58 -14.73 8.80
C ALA A 363 -8.31 -13.77 7.86
N TYR A 364 -8.50 -12.55 8.31
CA TYR A 364 -8.64 -11.37 7.49
C TYR A 364 -7.45 -10.45 7.79
N VAL A 365 -6.86 -9.84 6.76
CA VAL A 365 -5.77 -8.87 6.90
C VAL A 365 -6.05 -7.66 6.02
N GLY A 366 -6.17 -6.48 6.62
CA GLY A 366 -6.33 -5.24 5.86
C GLY A 366 -6.82 -4.07 6.70
N LYS A 367 -6.91 -2.89 6.08
CA LYS A 367 -7.52 -1.72 6.74
C LYS A 367 -8.98 -2.02 7.12
N LEU A 368 -9.40 -1.56 8.28
CA LEU A 368 -10.79 -1.61 8.71
C LEU A 368 -11.50 -0.37 8.17
N ILE A 369 -11.89 -0.48 6.89
CA ILE A 369 -12.71 0.49 6.17
C ILE A 369 -13.79 -0.27 5.38
N VAL A 370 -14.93 0.38 5.12
CA VAL A 370 -16.12 -0.22 4.48
C VAL A 370 -15.78 -0.91 3.15
N SER A 371 -14.90 -0.28 2.35
CA SER A 371 -14.50 -0.82 1.04
C SER A 371 -13.68 -2.12 1.10
N LYS A 372 -13.19 -2.52 2.27
CA LYS A 372 -12.51 -3.80 2.46
C LYS A 372 -13.47 -4.95 2.77
N GLY A 373 -14.76 -4.69 2.95
CA GLY A 373 -15.82 -5.71 3.02
C GLY A 373 -15.76 -6.61 4.25
N VAL A 374 -15.16 -6.14 5.35
CA VAL A 374 -15.04 -6.90 6.60
C VAL A 374 -16.42 -7.23 7.17
N ASP A 375 -17.38 -6.32 7.00
CA ASP A 375 -18.79 -6.51 7.36
C ASP A 375 -19.40 -7.74 6.67
N LEU A 376 -19.05 -8.01 5.41
CA LEU A 376 -19.53 -9.19 4.69
C LEU A 376 -18.96 -10.48 5.28
N LEU A 377 -17.69 -10.47 5.68
CA LEU A 377 -17.07 -11.62 6.34
C LEU A 377 -17.65 -11.86 7.74
N LEU A 378 -17.88 -10.80 8.51
CA LEU A 378 -18.48 -10.93 9.84
C LEU A 378 -19.93 -11.42 9.76
N ALA A 379 -20.70 -10.95 8.77
CA ALA A 379 -22.04 -11.48 8.49
C ALA A 379 -22.01 -12.93 7.95
N ALA A 380 -20.94 -13.34 7.25
CA ALA A 380 -20.78 -14.72 6.79
C ALA A 380 -20.41 -15.67 7.93
N TRP A 381 -19.80 -15.17 9.00
CA TRP A 381 -19.20 -16.00 10.02
C TRP A 381 -20.18 -16.89 10.80
N PRO A 382 -21.42 -16.45 11.16
CA PRO A 382 -22.40 -17.37 11.74
C PRO A 382 -22.83 -18.50 10.81
N LEU A 383 -22.86 -18.28 9.48
CA LEU A 383 -23.07 -19.36 8.52
C LEU A 383 -21.88 -20.35 8.52
N VAL A 384 -20.65 -19.84 8.65
CA VAL A 384 -19.47 -20.70 8.80
C VAL A 384 -19.56 -21.53 10.08
N LEU A 385 -19.90 -20.92 11.22
CA LEU A 385 -19.99 -21.58 12.52
C LEU A 385 -21.13 -22.61 12.58
N ALA A 386 -22.20 -22.43 11.82
CA ALA A 386 -23.29 -23.39 11.72
C ALA A 386 -22.85 -24.73 11.06
N GLU A 387 -21.78 -24.73 10.26
CA GLU A 387 -21.21 -25.95 9.62
C GLU A 387 -19.86 -26.35 10.22
N GLN A 388 -19.10 -25.39 10.72
CA GLN A 388 -17.77 -25.56 11.30
C GLN A 388 -17.72 -24.89 12.69
N PRO A 389 -18.35 -25.48 13.73
CA PRO A 389 -18.51 -24.83 15.05
C PRO A 389 -17.20 -24.54 15.78
N ARG A 390 -16.10 -25.18 15.34
CA ARG A 390 -14.75 -25.02 15.89
C ARG A 390 -13.91 -23.96 15.17
N ALA A 391 -14.39 -23.43 14.05
CA ALA A 391 -13.64 -22.43 13.27
C ALA A 391 -13.44 -21.13 14.05
N ARG A 392 -12.27 -20.52 13.89
CA ARG A 392 -11.91 -19.24 14.49
C ARG A 392 -11.55 -18.23 13.42
N LEU A 393 -11.91 -16.97 13.64
CA LEU A 393 -11.57 -15.86 12.75
C LEU A 393 -10.65 -14.88 13.48
N ALA A 394 -9.46 -14.65 12.93
CA ALA A 394 -8.60 -13.54 13.30
C ALA A 394 -8.82 -12.38 12.31
N VAL A 395 -9.28 -11.23 12.80
CA VAL A 395 -9.43 -10.00 12.02
C VAL A 395 -8.28 -9.07 12.38
N VAL A 396 -7.30 -9.01 11.48
CA VAL A 396 -6.10 -8.20 11.63
C VAL A 396 -6.24 -6.89 10.86
N GLY A 397 -6.09 -5.78 11.57
CA GLY A 397 -6.22 -4.47 10.95
C GLY A 397 -6.59 -3.36 11.91
N PHE A 398 -6.60 -2.16 11.35
CA PHE A 398 -6.98 -0.93 12.03
C PHE A 398 -7.68 0.01 11.05
N GLY A 399 -8.45 0.97 11.56
CA GLY A 399 -9.14 1.96 10.73
C GLY A 399 -10.46 2.44 11.34
N ALA A 400 -10.97 3.53 10.77
CA ALA A 400 -12.13 4.25 11.26
C ALA A 400 -13.42 3.41 11.33
N TYR A 401 -13.50 2.29 10.59
CA TYR A 401 -14.67 1.41 10.60
C TYR A 401 -14.67 0.42 11.77
N ARG A 402 -13.59 0.32 12.55
CA ARG A 402 -13.48 -0.63 13.67
C ARG A 402 -14.64 -0.52 14.68
N PRO A 403 -15.03 0.66 15.20
CA PRO A 403 -16.13 0.76 16.16
C PRO A 403 -17.46 0.23 15.61
N ALA A 404 -17.69 0.42 14.31
CA ALA A 404 -18.88 -0.13 13.64
C ALA A 404 -18.82 -1.66 13.53
N LEU A 405 -17.65 -2.24 13.24
CA LEU A 405 -17.48 -3.70 13.21
C LEU A 405 -17.70 -4.34 14.61
N GLU A 406 -17.28 -3.66 15.68
CA GLU A 406 -17.54 -4.10 17.06
C GLU A 406 -19.04 -4.04 17.39
N ARG A 407 -19.75 -2.97 16.99
CA ARG A 407 -21.21 -2.89 17.08
C ARG A 407 -21.90 -3.99 16.27
N LEU A 408 -21.42 -4.28 15.07
CA LEU A 408 -21.93 -5.36 14.22
C LEU A 408 -21.80 -6.72 14.90
N LEU A 409 -20.62 -7.04 15.45
CA LEU A 409 -20.40 -8.29 16.19
C LEU A 409 -21.30 -8.40 17.41
N ALA A 410 -21.41 -7.32 18.20
CA ALA A 410 -22.27 -7.31 19.39
C ALA A 410 -23.75 -7.54 19.03
N ALA A 411 -24.25 -6.85 18.01
CA ALA A 411 -25.63 -7.01 17.53
C ALA A 411 -25.89 -8.43 17.00
N LEU A 412 -24.97 -8.97 16.19
CA LEU A 412 -25.08 -10.35 15.69
C LEU A 412 -25.08 -11.37 16.84
N ALA A 413 -24.21 -11.21 17.84
CA ALA A 413 -24.09 -12.15 18.96
C ALA A 413 -25.36 -12.27 19.80
N VAL A 414 -26.15 -11.19 19.90
CA VAL A 414 -27.44 -11.21 20.62
C VAL A 414 -28.64 -11.38 19.69
N GLY A 415 -28.41 -11.56 18.38
CA GLY A 415 -29.46 -11.75 17.38
C GLY A 415 -30.27 -10.50 17.03
N ASP A 416 -29.75 -9.30 17.32
CA ASP A 416 -30.40 -8.02 17.02
C ASP A 416 -30.18 -7.63 15.54
N LEU A 417 -30.97 -8.26 14.65
CA LEU A 417 -30.89 -8.00 13.21
C LEU A 417 -31.37 -6.59 12.82
N ASP A 418 -32.16 -5.92 13.66
CA ASP A 418 -32.60 -4.54 13.43
C ASP A 418 -31.44 -3.57 13.62
N ALA A 419 -30.62 -3.74 14.67
CA ALA A 419 -29.39 -2.98 14.85
C ALA A 419 -28.38 -3.22 13.72
N VAL A 420 -28.28 -4.46 13.22
CA VAL A 420 -27.46 -4.77 12.03
C VAL A 420 -28.01 -4.05 10.79
N GLY A 421 -29.32 -4.02 10.61
CA GLY A 421 -29.99 -3.29 9.54
C GLY A 421 -29.77 -1.77 9.60
N ALA A 422 -29.77 -1.19 10.81
CA ALA A 422 -29.48 0.22 11.02
C ALA A 422 -28.03 0.57 10.65
N LEU A 423 -27.05 -0.28 11.02
CA LEU A 423 -25.66 -0.12 10.61
C LEU A 423 -25.49 -0.25 9.09
N ALA A 424 -26.18 -1.20 8.47
CA ALA A 424 -26.19 -1.34 7.02
C ALA A 424 -26.75 -0.08 6.33
N ALA A 425 -27.75 0.59 6.92
CA ALA A 425 -28.29 1.85 6.42
C ALA A 425 -27.32 3.03 6.60
N GLU A 426 -26.59 3.07 7.72
CA GLU A 426 -25.56 4.08 8.03
C GLU A 426 -24.44 4.08 6.96
N GLY A 427 -24.02 2.89 6.52
CA GLY A 427 -23.10 2.74 5.39
C GLY A 427 -21.75 3.37 5.66
N ARG A 428 -21.26 4.19 4.73
CA ARG A 428 -19.97 4.89 4.87
C ARG A 428 -19.94 5.97 5.95
N ALA A 429 -21.10 6.42 6.45
CA ALA A 429 -21.11 7.36 7.58
C ALA A 429 -20.50 6.74 8.85
N ALA A 430 -20.56 5.41 8.98
CA ALA A 430 -20.03 4.66 10.11
C ALA A 430 -18.49 4.72 10.23
N GLU A 431 -17.80 5.18 9.19
CA GLU A 431 -16.35 5.42 9.18
C GLU A 431 -16.00 6.91 8.95
N GLY A 432 -16.95 7.82 9.18
CA GLY A 432 -16.78 9.26 8.96
C GLY A 432 -16.83 9.68 7.48
N GLY A 433 -17.26 8.78 6.59
CA GLY A 433 -17.48 9.06 5.17
C GLY A 433 -18.84 9.73 4.89
N PRO A 434 -19.14 10.04 3.61
CA PRO A 434 -20.40 10.66 3.23
C PRO A 434 -21.58 9.72 3.49
N ALA A 435 -22.65 10.28 4.07
CA ALA A 435 -23.91 9.59 4.30
C ALA A 435 -24.66 9.28 3.00
N GLY A 436 -25.71 8.45 3.10
CA GLY A 436 -26.67 8.22 2.01
C GLY A 436 -26.32 7.09 1.05
N ARG A 437 -25.26 6.32 1.32
CA ARG A 437 -24.98 5.07 0.58
C ARG A 437 -24.93 3.88 1.54
N PRO A 438 -25.99 3.06 1.61
CA PRO A 438 -26.05 1.90 2.49
C PRO A 438 -25.09 0.79 2.04
N LEU A 439 -24.80 -0.14 2.94
CA LEU A 439 -24.09 -1.39 2.67
C LEU A 439 -25.01 -2.34 1.90
N ALA A 440 -25.11 -2.15 0.57
CA ALA A 440 -26.08 -2.83 -0.28
C ALA A 440 -26.01 -4.37 -0.16
N HIS A 441 -24.81 -4.95 -0.17
CA HIS A 441 -24.65 -6.41 -0.09
C HIS A 441 -25.03 -6.98 1.28
N LEU A 442 -24.67 -6.29 2.36
CA LEU A 442 -25.09 -6.67 3.70
C LEU A 442 -26.61 -6.56 3.85
N ARG A 443 -27.22 -5.49 3.33
CA ARG A 443 -28.67 -5.31 3.35
C ARG A 443 -29.39 -6.42 2.58
N ALA A 444 -28.92 -6.76 1.39
CA ALA A 444 -29.49 -7.84 0.59
C ALA A 444 -29.44 -9.19 1.31
N PHE A 445 -28.36 -9.46 2.05
CA PHE A 445 -28.26 -10.64 2.91
C PHE A 445 -29.30 -10.62 4.05
N LEU A 446 -29.45 -9.50 4.76
CA LEU A 446 -30.44 -9.38 5.84
C LEU A 446 -31.87 -9.58 5.34
N ASP A 447 -32.21 -9.03 4.17
CA ASP A 447 -33.54 -9.18 3.58
C ASP A 447 -33.83 -10.66 3.26
N ARG A 448 -32.83 -11.43 2.78
CA ARG A 448 -32.98 -12.89 2.57
C ARG A 448 -33.03 -13.67 3.88
N LEU A 449 -32.22 -13.29 4.87
CA LEU A 449 -32.22 -13.92 6.19
C LEU A 449 -33.57 -13.72 6.88
N ALA A 450 -34.19 -12.54 6.73
CA ALA A 450 -35.52 -12.27 7.25
C ALA A 450 -36.61 -13.18 6.63
N ALA A 451 -36.44 -13.58 5.38
CA ALA A 451 -37.37 -14.45 4.67
C ALA A 451 -37.19 -15.95 4.96
N GLY A 452 -36.01 -16.39 5.42
CA GLY A 452 -35.67 -17.81 5.58
C GLY A 452 -35.82 -18.31 7.02
N GLY A 453 -36.92 -18.98 7.36
CA GLY A 453 -37.18 -19.50 8.72
C GLY A 453 -36.06 -20.38 9.30
N GLU A 454 -35.83 -21.56 8.73
CA GLU A 454 -34.82 -22.51 9.25
C GLU A 454 -33.38 -21.97 9.14
N LEU A 455 -33.06 -21.28 8.05
CA LEU A 455 -31.76 -20.63 7.86
C LEU A 455 -31.50 -19.58 8.94
N ARG A 456 -32.50 -18.74 9.24
CA ARG A 456 -32.44 -17.71 10.28
C ARG A 456 -32.25 -18.31 11.66
N GLU A 457 -32.99 -19.36 12.00
CA GLU A 457 -32.84 -20.05 13.28
C GLU A 457 -31.42 -20.60 13.45
N ARG A 458 -30.90 -21.32 12.45
CA ARG A 458 -29.52 -21.85 12.47
C ARG A 458 -28.48 -20.75 12.53
N TYR A 459 -28.67 -19.67 11.79
CA TYR A 459 -27.79 -18.51 11.79
C TYR A 459 -27.71 -17.86 13.17
N LEU A 460 -28.87 -17.56 13.78
CA LEU A 460 -28.95 -16.92 15.09
C LEU A 460 -28.40 -17.83 16.19
N ALA A 461 -28.67 -19.13 16.13
CA ALA A 461 -28.12 -20.12 17.06
C ALA A 461 -26.59 -20.20 17.00
N ALA A 462 -25.99 -20.06 15.81
CA ALA A 462 -24.53 -20.03 15.66
C ALA A 462 -23.93 -18.68 16.09
N ALA A 463 -24.65 -17.58 15.83
CA ALA A 463 -24.17 -16.22 16.07
C ALA A 463 -23.84 -15.94 17.55
N VAL A 464 -24.52 -16.61 18.50
CA VAL A 464 -24.25 -16.45 19.95
C VAL A 464 -22.80 -16.78 20.35
N THR A 465 -22.11 -17.59 19.54
CA THR A 465 -20.71 -17.99 19.81
C THR A 465 -19.68 -17.04 19.21
N LEU A 466 -20.11 -15.99 18.48
CA LEU A 466 -19.21 -15.01 17.87
C LEU A 466 -18.16 -14.43 18.82
N PRO A 467 -18.49 -14.01 20.06
CA PRO A 467 -17.51 -13.41 20.97
C PRO A 467 -16.34 -14.34 21.32
N GLU A 468 -16.56 -15.66 21.28
CA GLU A 468 -15.52 -16.67 21.55
C GLU A 468 -14.73 -17.07 20.30
N ARG A 469 -15.35 -16.89 19.12
CA ARG A 469 -14.86 -17.42 17.83
C ARG A 469 -14.26 -16.36 16.92
N VAL A 470 -14.50 -15.08 17.16
CA VAL A 470 -13.93 -13.97 16.40
C VAL A 470 -12.99 -13.16 17.30
N VAL A 471 -11.78 -12.94 16.82
CA VAL A 471 -10.75 -12.17 17.51
C VAL A 471 -10.34 -10.99 16.64
N LEU A 472 -10.61 -9.77 17.11
CA LEU A 472 -10.00 -8.55 16.57
C LEU A 472 -8.61 -8.41 17.20
N THR A 473 -7.55 -8.31 16.39
CA THR A 473 -6.17 -8.22 16.91
C THR A 473 -5.63 -6.80 16.97
N GLY A 474 -6.33 -5.83 16.36
CA GLY A 474 -5.74 -4.54 16.06
C GLY A 474 -4.67 -4.64 14.96
N ARG A 475 -3.79 -3.64 14.92
CA ARG A 475 -2.71 -3.52 13.92
C ARG A 475 -1.57 -4.50 14.24
N LEU A 476 -1.31 -5.41 13.31
CA LEU A 476 -0.03 -6.11 13.21
C LEU A 476 0.80 -5.48 12.09
N GLU A 477 2.10 -5.39 12.30
CA GLU A 477 3.04 -4.99 11.26
C GLU A 477 3.21 -6.11 10.22
N HIS A 478 3.68 -5.74 9.03
CA HIS A 478 3.73 -6.66 7.90
C HIS A 478 4.61 -7.89 8.16
N ASP A 479 5.73 -7.75 8.87
CA ASP A 479 6.61 -8.87 9.23
C ASP A 479 6.00 -9.80 10.28
N GLU A 480 5.21 -9.27 11.20
CA GLU A 480 4.48 -10.03 12.23
C GLU A 480 3.43 -10.97 11.60
N LEU A 481 2.85 -10.60 10.45
CA LEU A 481 1.92 -11.47 9.71
C LEU A 481 2.55 -12.81 9.32
N ALA A 482 3.87 -12.87 9.18
CA ALA A 482 4.59 -14.11 8.84
C ALA A 482 4.57 -15.15 9.96
N ASP A 483 4.26 -14.76 11.20
CA ASP A 483 4.06 -15.67 12.31
C ASP A 483 2.59 -16.10 12.49
N LEU A 484 1.65 -15.31 11.97
CA LEU A 484 0.21 -15.63 11.99
C LEU A 484 -0.23 -16.50 10.81
N LEU A 485 0.07 -16.08 9.57
CA LEU A 485 -0.47 -16.70 8.37
C LEU A 485 -0.13 -18.20 8.21
N PRO A 486 1.04 -18.72 8.62
CA PRO A 486 1.31 -20.15 8.56
C PRO A 486 0.38 -20.99 9.46
N ALA A 487 -0.22 -20.40 10.49
CA ALA A 487 -1.19 -21.09 11.34
C ALA A 487 -2.60 -21.11 10.73
N CYS A 488 -2.85 -20.34 9.67
CA CYS A 488 -4.17 -20.21 9.07
C CYS A 488 -4.48 -21.32 8.06
N ALA A 489 -5.72 -21.80 8.10
CA ALA A 489 -6.30 -22.64 7.07
C ALA A 489 -6.65 -21.83 5.81
N ALA A 490 -7.17 -20.63 5.98
CA ALA A 490 -7.56 -19.73 4.90
C ALA A 490 -7.35 -18.27 5.27
N GLN A 491 -7.25 -17.41 4.27
CA GLN A 491 -7.36 -15.96 4.42
C GLN A 491 -8.49 -15.45 3.52
N VAL A 492 -9.46 -14.72 4.07
CA VAL A 492 -10.55 -14.13 3.29
C VAL A 492 -10.20 -12.69 2.95
N VAL A 493 -10.32 -12.33 1.67
CA VAL A 493 -10.03 -10.98 1.14
C VAL A 493 -11.29 -10.43 0.46
N PRO A 494 -12.26 -9.89 1.22
CA PRO A 494 -13.59 -9.59 0.72
C PRO A 494 -13.75 -8.15 0.18
N SER A 495 -12.66 -7.51 -0.26
CA SER A 495 -12.72 -6.11 -0.69
C SER A 495 -13.73 -5.91 -1.82
N THR A 496 -14.54 -4.85 -1.69
CA THR A 496 -15.54 -4.43 -2.68
C THR A 496 -15.03 -3.30 -3.57
N PHE A 497 -13.79 -2.85 -3.35
CA PHE A 497 -13.15 -1.79 -4.12
C PHE A 497 -11.98 -2.34 -4.94
N PRO A 498 -11.73 -1.84 -6.16
CA PRO A 498 -10.64 -2.32 -7.00
C PRO A 498 -9.29 -2.33 -6.27
N GLU A 499 -8.67 -3.50 -6.18
CA GLU A 499 -7.34 -3.71 -5.61
C GLU A 499 -6.28 -3.70 -6.71
N ALA A 500 -5.14 -3.08 -6.43
CA ALA A 500 -4.07 -2.92 -7.41
C ALA A 500 -3.36 -4.24 -7.78
N PHE A 501 -3.32 -5.24 -6.88
CA PHE A 501 -2.76 -6.57 -7.15
C PHE A 501 -3.34 -7.67 -6.25
N GLY A 502 -3.58 -7.41 -4.95
CA GLY A 502 -4.00 -8.47 -4.02
C GLY A 502 -2.82 -9.18 -3.34
N MET A 503 -1.80 -8.42 -2.94
CA MET A 503 -0.58 -8.92 -2.28
C MET A 503 -0.86 -9.81 -1.06
N VAL A 504 -1.82 -9.42 -0.22
CA VAL A 504 -2.23 -10.22 0.96
C VAL A 504 -2.66 -11.64 0.58
N ALA A 505 -3.32 -11.84 -0.56
CA ALA A 505 -3.73 -13.16 -1.04
C ALA A 505 -2.53 -13.97 -1.54
N ALA A 506 -1.54 -13.32 -2.15
CA ALA A 506 -0.28 -13.96 -2.56
C ALA A 506 0.56 -14.38 -1.34
N GLU A 507 0.62 -13.57 -0.29
CA GLU A 507 1.27 -13.89 0.99
C GLU A 507 0.59 -15.07 1.69
N ALA A 508 -0.75 -15.09 1.73
CA ALA A 508 -1.51 -16.21 2.26
C ALA A 508 -1.16 -17.51 1.51
N ALA A 509 -1.16 -17.47 0.17
CA ALA A 509 -0.78 -18.61 -0.66
C ALA A 509 0.68 -19.04 -0.43
N ALA A 510 1.60 -18.10 -0.23
CA ALA A 510 3.01 -18.37 0.09
C ALA A 510 3.18 -19.07 1.45
N CYS A 511 2.34 -18.77 2.43
CA CYS A 511 2.24 -19.49 3.70
C CYS A 511 1.45 -20.80 3.62
N GLY A 512 0.85 -21.12 2.46
CA GLY A 512 -0.01 -22.27 2.27
C GLY A 512 -1.41 -22.12 2.84
N ALA A 513 -1.84 -20.93 3.27
CA ALA A 513 -3.23 -20.64 3.60
C ALA A 513 -4.03 -20.44 2.30
N LEU A 514 -5.24 -21.00 2.21
CA LEU A 514 -6.09 -20.81 1.02
C LEU A 514 -6.61 -19.35 0.96
N PRO A 515 -6.28 -18.56 -0.07
CA PRO A 515 -6.91 -17.26 -0.24
C PRO A 515 -8.33 -17.42 -0.78
N VAL A 516 -9.30 -16.79 -0.13
CA VAL A 516 -10.70 -16.70 -0.56
C VAL A 516 -10.98 -15.26 -0.97
N CYS A 517 -10.87 -14.97 -2.26
CA CYS A 517 -10.81 -13.61 -2.78
C CYS A 517 -12.12 -13.13 -3.41
N ALA A 518 -12.43 -11.84 -3.27
CA ALA A 518 -13.38 -11.18 -4.15
C ALA A 518 -12.93 -11.28 -5.62
N ALA A 519 -13.84 -11.71 -6.52
CA ALA A 519 -13.53 -12.03 -7.92
C ALA A 519 -13.50 -10.80 -8.84
N HIS A 520 -12.72 -9.77 -8.51
CA HIS A 520 -12.50 -8.61 -9.37
C HIS A 520 -11.08 -8.05 -9.23
N SER A 521 -10.70 -7.11 -10.11
CA SER A 521 -9.42 -6.38 -10.08
C SER A 521 -8.19 -7.29 -9.88
N GLY A 522 -7.14 -6.84 -9.17
CA GLY A 522 -5.95 -7.66 -8.92
C GLY A 522 -6.24 -8.95 -8.17
N LEU A 523 -7.26 -8.97 -7.30
CA LEU A 523 -7.65 -10.19 -6.57
C LEU A 523 -8.09 -11.32 -7.51
N ALA A 524 -8.82 -11.01 -8.58
CA ALA A 524 -9.20 -11.99 -9.60
C ALA A 524 -7.98 -12.57 -10.34
N GLU A 525 -6.92 -11.79 -10.52
CA GLU A 525 -5.70 -12.24 -11.19
C GLU A 525 -4.92 -13.22 -10.33
N VAL A 526 -4.77 -12.91 -9.03
CA VAL A 526 -4.16 -13.82 -8.06
C VAL A 526 -4.98 -15.10 -7.96
N ALA A 527 -6.30 -15.00 -7.75
CA ALA A 527 -7.16 -16.18 -7.64
C ALA A 527 -7.16 -17.01 -8.92
N GLY A 528 -7.18 -16.38 -10.10
CA GLY A 528 -7.12 -17.08 -11.39
C GLY A 528 -5.79 -17.79 -11.61
N ALA A 529 -4.67 -17.17 -11.26
CA ALA A 529 -3.34 -17.78 -11.35
C ALA A 529 -3.21 -19.00 -10.42
N LEU A 530 -3.75 -18.91 -9.20
CA LEU A 530 -3.79 -20.03 -8.25
C LEU A 530 -4.72 -21.14 -8.73
N ALA A 531 -5.92 -20.80 -9.23
CA ALA A 531 -6.87 -21.77 -9.74
C ALA A 531 -6.26 -22.61 -10.87
N ALA A 532 -5.48 -22.00 -11.76
CA ALA A 532 -4.79 -22.73 -12.83
C ALA A 532 -3.76 -23.77 -12.34
N ALA A 533 -3.30 -23.69 -11.10
CA ALA A 533 -2.26 -24.55 -10.55
C ALA A 533 -2.75 -25.59 -9.52
N VAL A 534 -3.88 -25.34 -8.85
CA VAL A 534 -4.44 -26.25 -7.84
C VAL A 534 -5.37 -27.31 -8.45
N PRO A 535 -5.68 -28.41 -7.74
CA PRO A 535 -6.67 -29.41 -8.20
C PRO A 535 -8.02 -28.79 -8.54
N ALA A 536 -8.72 -29.36 -9.54
CA ALA A 536 -9.99 -28.84 -10.07
C ALA A 536 -11.07 -28.69 -8.99
N GLU A 537 -11.09 -29.60 -8.03
CA GLU A 537 -12.03 -29.61 -6.90
C GLU A 537 -11.86 -28.39 -5.98
N ALA A 538 -10.68 -27.78 -5.96
CA ALA A 538 -10.38 -26.60 -5.13
C ALA A 538 -10.60 -25.26 -5.85
N HIS A 539 -10.85 -25.26 -7.18
CA HIS A 539 -11.00 -24.03 -7.98
C HIS A 539 -12.10 -23.13 -7.43
N GLY A 540 -13.23 -23.72 -7.06
CA GLY A 540 -14.41 -22.99 -6.58
C GLY A 540 -14.24 -22.27 -5.25
N TRP A 541 -13.17 -22.55 -4.50
CA TRP A 541 -12.92 -21.97 -3.18
C TRP A 541 -12.03 -20.72 -3.18
N LEU A 542 -11.27 -20.50 -4.25
CA LEU A 542 -10.30 -19.40 -4.32
C LEU A 542 -10.95 -18.02 -4.56
N ALA A 543 -12.16 -18.01 -5.11
CA ALA A 543 -12.83 -16.77 -5.47
C ALA A 543 -14.35 -16.83 -5.27
N PHE A 544 -14.93 -15.65 -5.05
CA PHE A 544 -16.37 -15.46 -4.97
C PHE A 544 -16.83 -14.16 -5.66
N PRO A 545 -18.03 -14.14 -6.26
CA PRO A 545 -18.57 -12.93 -6.87
C PRO A 545 -18.93 -11.90 -5.80
N VAL A 546 -18.58 -10.63 -6.03
CA VAL A 546 -19.06 -9.52 -5.21
C VAL A 546 -20.42 -9.09 -5.77
N GLY A 547 -21.47 -9.31 -4.97
CA GLY A 547 -22.86 -9.05 -5.34
C GLY A 547 -23.78 -9.39 -4.17
N ASP A 548 -25.07 -9.44 -4.44
CA ASP A 548 -26.07 -9.59 -3.38
C ASP A 548 -25.87 -10.86 -2.53
N GLY A 549 -25.40 -11.96 -3.13
CA GLY A 549 -25.09 -13.23 -2.43
C GLY A 549 -23.67 -13.35 -1.88
N ALA A 550 -22.93 -12.24 -1.71
CA ALA A 550 -21.52 -12.29 -1.30
C ALA A 550 -21.32 -12.94 0.09
N VAL A 551 -22.22 -12.69 1.04
CA VAL A 551 -22.14 -13.25 2.40
C VAL A 551 -22.20 -14.78 2.37
N GLU A 552 -23.21 -15.33 1.68
CA GLU A 552 -23.37 -16.77 1.52
C GLU A 552 -22.24 -17.38 0.70
N ALA A 553 -21.76 -16.67 -0.33
CA ALA A 553 -20.63 -17.12 -1.13
C ALA A 553 -19.36 -17.24 -0.29
N ILE A 554 -19.01 -16.23 0.52
CA ILE A 554 -17.87 -16.29 1.44
C ILE A 554 -18.00 -17.51 2.35
N ALA A 555 -19.15 -17.68 3.01
CA ALA A 555 -19.36 -18.78 3.95
C ALA A 555 -19.17 -20.14 3.27
N ALA A 556 -19.80 -20.36 2.11
CA ALA A 556 -19.72 -21.62 1.36
C ALA A 556 -18.29 -21.98 0.92
N ARG A 557 -17.45 -20.99 0.58
CA ARG A 557 -16.04 -21.25 0.22
C ARG A 557 -15.21 -21.62 1.43
N VAL A 558 -15.40 -20.90 2.54
CA VAL A 558 -14.70 -21.19 3.80
C VAL A 558 -15.09 -22.57 4.31
N THR A 559 -16.38 -22.88 4.44
CA THR A 559 -16.84 -24.18 4.96
C THR A 559 -16.46 -25.34 4.04
N GLY A 560 -16.58 -25.14 2.71
CA GLY A 560 -16.15 -26.13 1.72
C GLY A 560 -14.67 -26.47 1.82
N TRP A 561 -13.80 -25.47 1.99
CA TRP A 561 -12.37 -25.70 2.19
C TRP A 561 -12.05 -26.36 3.53
N LEU A 562 -12.67 -25.90 4.62
CA LEU A 562 -12.43 -26.46 5.96
C LEU A 562 -12.90 -27.93 6.05
N GLY A 563 -13.99 -28.27 5.37
CA GLY A 563 -14.53 -29.64 5.27
C GLY A 563 -13.85 -30.52 4.21
N ALA A 564 -12.91 -29.98 3.42
CA ALA A 564 -12.28 -30.73 2.34
C ALA A 564 -11.40 -31.89 2.87
N PRO A 565 -11.32 -33.02 2.14
CA PRO A 565 -10.46 -34.14 2.52
C PRO A 565 -9.01 -33.71 2.75
N ALA A 566 -8.37 -34.23 3.79
CA ALA A 566 -6.99 -33.84 4.16
C ALA A 566 -6.00 -33.97 2.98
N ALA A 567 -6.11 -35.04 2.19
CA ALA A 567 -5.26 -35.24 1.01
C ALA A 567 -5.48 -34.20 -0.10
N LEU A 568 -6.71 -33.71 -0.28
CA LEU A 568 -7.00 -32.61 -1.20
C LEU A 568 -6.40 -31.31 -0.66
N ARG A 569 -6.57 -31.03 0.63
CA ARG A 569 -6.00 -29.84 1.26
C ARG A 569 -4.48 -29.80 1.11
N GLU A 570 -3.79 -30.91 1.36
CA GLU A 570 -2.33 -31.00 1.25
C GLU A 570 -1.84 -30.69 -0.18
N ARG A 571 -2.42 -31.34 -1.20
CA ARG A 571 -2.05 -31.08 -2.60
C ARG A 571 -2.34 -29.64 -3.03
N THR A 572 -3.48 -29.09 -2.60
CA THR A 572 -3.83 -27.69 -2.87
C THR A 572 -2.80 -26.76 -2.22
N ARG A 573 -2.47 -26.93 -0.93
CA ARG A 573 -1.47 -26.11 -0.25
C ARG A 573 -0.10 -26.16 -0.92
N ALA A 574 0.37 -27.35 -1.30
CA ALA A 574 1.62 -27.50 -2.01
C ALA A 574 1.64 -26.73 -3.34
N ALA A 575 0.55 -26.79 -4.12
CA ALA A 575 0.41 -26.05 -5.37
C ALA A 575 0.33 -24.53 -5.16
N LEU A 576 -0.37 -24.06 -4.12
CA LEU A 576 -0.41 -22.63 -3.74
C LEU A 576 1.00 -22.09 -3.45
N VAL A 577 1.74 -22.78 -2.59
CA VAL A 577 3.10 -22.38 -2.18
C VAL A 577 4.05 -22.39 -3.37
N ALA A 578 4.01 -23.44 -4.19
CA ALA A 578 4.84 -23.52 -5.40
C ALA A 578 4.54 -22.37 -6.37
N THR A 579 3.27 -22.08 -6.62
CA THR A 579 2.84 -21.01 -7.52
C THR A 579 3.25 -19.64 -6.99
N ALA A 580 3.05 -19.37 -5.70
CA ALA A 580 3.44 -18.10 -5.09
C ALA A 580 4.96 -17.87 -5.15
N ARG A 581 5.75 -18.91 -4.88
CA ARG A 581 7.22 -18.87 -5.01
C ARG A 581 7.68 -18.64 -6.44
N GLU A 582 7.07 -19.32 -7.40
CA GLU A 582 7.44 -19.20 -8.81
C GLU A 582 7.09 -17.81 -9.37
N ARG A 583 5.86 -17.36 -9.14
CA ARG A 583 5.29 -16.18 -9.81
C ARG A 583 5.50 -14.88 -9.06
N TRP A 584 5.52 -14.92 -7.74
CA TRP A 584 5.48 -13.73 -6.89
C TRP A 584 6.64 -13.62 -5.92
N SER A 585 7.65 -14.49 -5.95
CA SER A 585 8.93 -14.16 -5.29
C SER A 585 9.56 -12.92 -5.91
N TRP A 586 10.34 -12.17 -5.13
CA TRP A 586 11.11 -11.05 -5.68
C TRP A 586 12.08 -11.47 -6.78
N GLU A 587 12.63 -12.68 -6.73
CA GLU A 587 13.43 -13.28 -7.81
C GLU A 587 12.58 -13.55 -9.06
N GLY A 588 11.33 -13.99 -8.90
CA GLY A 588 10.36 -14.14 -9.99
C GLY A 588 10.05 -12.80 -10.64
N VAL A 589 9.76 -11.77 -9.84
CA VAL A 589 9.54 -10.39 -10.31
C VAL A 589 10.77 -9.85 -11.05
N ALA A 590 11.97 -10.08 -10.51
CA ALA A 590 13.22 -9.67 -11.12
C ALA A 590 13.44 -10.31 -12.51
N ARG A 591 13.20 -11.63 -12.65
CA ARG A 591 13.22 -12.31 -13.95
C ARG A 591 12.18 -11.73 -14.91
N GLY A 592 11.00 -11.39 -14.40
CA GLY A 592 9.94 -10.78 -15.21
C GLY A 592 10.31 -9.38 -15.73
N VAL A 593 10.96 -8.56 -14.89
CA VAL A 593 11.51 -7.25 -15.28
C VAL A 593 12.55 -7.40 -16.39
N ILE A 594 13.47 -8.36 -16.26
CA ILE A 594 14.48 -8.63 -17.29
C ILE A 594 13.81 -9.05 -18.61
N ALA A 595 12.87 -10.00 -18.56
CA ALA A 595 12.14 -10.45 -19.74
C ALA A 595 11.40 -9.29 -20.44
N ALA A 596 10.76 -8.40 -19.67
CA ALA A 596 10.10 -7.21 -20.20
C ALA A 596 11.08 -6.26 -20.88
N ALA A 597 12.24 -6.02 -20.26
CA ALA A 597 13.24 -5.12 -20.80
C ALA A 597 13.89 -5.69 -22.07
N GLU A 598 14.06 -7.01 -22.17
CA GLU A 598 14.57 -7.69 -23.36
C GLU A 598 13.53 -7.76 -24.50
N GLY A 599 12.24 -7.63 -24.17
CA GLY A 599 11.12 -7.74 -25.11
C GLY A 599 10.54 -9.17 -25.22
N ARG A 600 10.89 -10.06 -24.30
CA ARG A 600 10.36 -11.44 -24.18
C ARG A 600 8.99 -11.46 -23.50
N LEU A 601 8.03 -10.76 -24.09
CA LEU A 601 6.73 -10.52 -23.46
C LEU A 601 5.82 -11.75 -23.42
N GLU A 602 6.07 -12.73 -24.27
CA GLU A 602 5.37 -14.02 -24.31
C GLU A 602 5.58 -14.85 -23.03
N THR A 603 6.66 -14.62 -22.28
CA THR A 603 6.92 -15.30 -21.01
C THR A 603 6.21 -14.65 -19.82
N LEU A 604 5.50 -13.54 -20.06
CA LEU A 604 4.85 -12.76 -19.01
C LEU A 604 3.32 -12.85 -19.12
N PRO A 605 2.61 -12.89 -17.98
CA PRO A 605 1.16 -12.91 -18.00
C PRO A 605 0.61 -11.61 -18.60
N ALA A 606 -0.32 -11.73 -19.55
CA ALA A 606 -1.03 -10.59 -20.11
C ALA A 606 -2.21 -10.19 -19.21
N PRO A 607 -2.54 -8.89 -19.11
CA PRO A 607 -3.81 -8.49 -18.52
C PRO A 607 -4.94 -8.98 -19.44
N VAL A 608 -5.81 -9.85 -18.95
CA VAL A 608 -6.89 -10.44 -19.75
C VAL A 608 -7.84 -9.33 -20.19
N ARG A 609 -7.95 -9.05 -21.49
CA ARG A 609 -8.96 -8.10 -22.01
C ARG A 609 -10.34 -8.75 -21.83
N THR A 610 -11.31 -8.10 -21.18
CA THR A 610 -12.71 -8.50 -21.44
C THR A 610 -13.06 -8.02 -22.82
N SER A 611 -13.60 -8.90 -23.64
CA SER A 611 -14.54 -8.48 -24.68
C SER A 611 -15.56 -7.55 -24.00
N ALA A 612 -15.72 -6.33 -24.52
CA ALA A 612 -16.76 -5.41 -24.06
C ALA A 612 -18.08 -6.20 -23.97
N ARG A 613 -18.65 -6.28 -22.77
CA ARG A 613 -19.98 -6.85 -22.56
C ARG A 613 -21.03 -5.80 -22.89
#